data_AF-A0A4Y2EVE5-F1
#
_entry.id   AF-A0A4Y2EVE5-F1
#
_cell.length_a   1.000
_cell.length_b   1.000
_cell.length_c   1.000
_cell.angle_alpha   90.00
_cell.angle_beta   90.00
_cell.angle_gamma   90.00
#
_symmetry.space_group_name_H-M   'P 1'
#
loop_
_entity.id
_entity.type
_entity.pdbx_description
1 polymer ?
#
loop_
_entity_poly.entity_id
_entity_poly.type
_entity_poly.pdbx_seq_one_letter_code
_entity_poly.pdbx_strand_id
1 'polypeptide(L)'
;MHPTWKKFLRSALIKYSETDLLIDEEFHIDKDVPIIVMGDFNVDVKRNEKSFGFVKKHFDLNMVPANYPSTLENSYIDSTFTRNISPELLDYIHYFSYLRPILHRIVTYPLTIEEFKTKELTL
;
A
#
# COMPACT_ATOMS: atom_id res chain seq x y z
N MET A 1 20.81 11.58 12.94
CA MET A 1 20.82 12.21 11.61
C MET A 1 21.11 13.71 11.77
N HIS A 2 22.10 14.25 11.05
CA HIS A 2 22.54 15.65 11.23
C HIS A 2 21.42 16.65 10.85
N PRO A 3 21.28 17.80 11.56
CA PRO A 3 20.17 18.74 11.36
C PRO A 3 20.03 19.27 9.93
N THR A 4 21.16 19.46 9.23
CA THR A 4 21.20 19.97 7.85
C THR A 4 20.60 18.98 6.85
N TRP A 5 20.89 17.69 7.00
CA TRP A 5 20.34 16.63 6.14
C TRP A 5 18.82 16.48 6.30
N LYS A 6 18.31 16.65 7.51
CA LYS A 6 16.86 16.59 7.78
C LYS A 6 16.11 17.73 7.08
N LYS A 7 16.70 18.94 7.05
CA LYS A 7 16.14 20.11 6.36
C LYS A 7 16.19 19.96 4.83
N PHE A 8 17.29 19.43 4.30
CA PHE A 8 17.43 19.14 2.88
C PHE A 8 16.42 18.08 2.41
N LEU A 9 16.33 16.95 3.11
CA LEU A 9 15.39 15.87 2.79
C LEU A 9 13.94 16.38 2.81
N ARG A 10 13.55 17.15 3.83
CA ARG A 10 12.20 17.73 3.90
C ARG A 10 11.91 18.67 2.73
N SER A 11 12.86 19.51 2.33
CA SER A 11 12.68 20.41 1.18
C SER A 11 12.60 19.66 -0.15
N ALA A 12 13.37 18.58 -0.32
CA ALA A 12 13.32 17.74 -1.51
C ALA A 12 11.98 16.99 -1.60
N LEU A 13 11.51 16.43 -0.48
CA LEU A 13 10.22 15.75 -0.39
C LEU A 13 9.04 16.71 -0.63
N ILE A 14 9.11 17.96 -0.16
CA ILE A 14 8.08 18.97 -0.44
C ILE A 14 8.03 19.29 -1.94
N LYS A 15 9.17 19.52 -2.59
CA LYS A 15 9.21 19.75 -4.04
C LYS A 15 8.69 18.56 -4.84
N TYR A 16 9.00 17.34 -4.38
CA TYR A 16 8.47 16.12 -4.97
C TYR A 16 6.94 16.04 -4.81
N SER A 17 6.41 16.40 -3.64
CA SER A 17 4.96 16.45 -3.41
C SER A 17 4.23 17.54 -4.20
N GLU A 18 4.91 18.64 -4.54
CA GLU A 18 4.34 19.70 -5.39
C GLU A 18 4.20 19.25 -6.85
N THR A 19 5.10 18.37 -7.33
CA THR A 19 4.94 17.70 -8.63
C THR A 19 3.87 16.60 -8.63
N ASP A 20 3.59 15.98 -7.48
CA ASP A 20 2.56 14.94 -7.31
C ASP A 20 1.12 15.49 -7.29
N LEU A 21 0.91 16.81 -7.25
CA LEU A 21 -0.43 17.42 -7.39
C LEU A 21 -1.10 17.09 -8.73
N LEU A 22 -0.34 16.64 -9.74
CA LEU A 22 -0.86 16.14 -11.01
C LEU A 22 -1.44 14.72 -10.90
N ILE A 23 -1.05 13.94 -9.88
CA ILE A 23 -1.55 12.57 -9.66
C ILE A 23 -2.98 12.60 -9.11
N ASP A 24 -3.35 13.63 -8.32
CA ASP A 24 -4.69 13.74 -7.72
C ASP A 24 -5.80 13.74 -8.79
N GLU A 25 -5.63 14.39 -9.96
CA GLU A 25 -6.66 14.36 -11.02
C GLU A 25 -6.74 13.00 -11.75
N GLU A 26 -5.61 12.34 -12.00
CA GLU A 26 -5.54 11.06 -12.72
C GLU A 26 -6.01 9.87 -11.85
N PHE A 27 -5.74 9.89 -10.55
CA PHE A 27 -6.12 8.82 -9.61
C PHE A 27 -7.63 8.73 -9.34
N HIS A 28 -8.38 9.78 -9.68
CA HIS A 28 -9.83 9.89 -9.50
C HIS A 28 -10.64 9.43 -10.72
N ILE A 29 -10.00 9.05 -11.84
CA ILE A 29 -10.68 8.71 -13.09
C ILE A 29 -11.39 7.35 -13.03
N ASP A 30 -10.98 6.43 -12.15
CA ASP A 30 -11.69 5.17 -11.94
C ASP A 30 -11.73 4.77 -10.46
N LYS A 31 -12.80 5.18 -9.78
CA LYS A 31 -13.03 4.88 -8.38
C LYS A 31 -13.39 3.43 -8.12
N ASP A 32 -13.68 2.62 -9.14
CA ASP A 32 -14.13 1.23 -8.99
C ASP A 32 -12.98 0.24 -9.22
N VAL A 33 -11.91 0.66 -9.91
CA VAL A 33 -10.69 -0.15 -10.08
C VAL A 33 -10.04 -0.48 -8.73
N PRO A 34 -9.78 -1.77 -8.45
CA PRO A 34 -9.06 -2.18 -7.26
C PRO A 34 -7.59 -1.75 -7.34
N ILE A 35 -7.11 -1.10 -6.27
CA ILE A 35 -5.71 -0.68 -6.13
C ILE A 35 -5.13 -1.31 -4.88
N ILE A 36 -3.87 -1.73 -4.98
CA ILE A 36 -3.03 -2.12 -3.85
C ILE A 36 -1.71 -1.36 -3.91
N VAL A 37 -1.33 -0.76 -2.78
CA VAL A 37 0.01 -0.22 -2.55
C VAL A 37 0.60 -0.99 -1.39
N MET A 38 1.74 -1.64 -1.60
CA MET A 38 2.42 -2.44 -0.59
C MET A 38 3.93 -2.24 -0.67
N GLY A 39 4.60 -2.27 0.47
CA GLY A 39 6.06 -2.21 0.55
C GLY A 39 6.55 -1.59 1.86
N ASP A 40 7.85 -1.31 1.90
CA ASP A 40 8.52 -0.65 3.00
C ASP A 40 8.35 0.88 2.93
N PHE A 41 7.62 1.45 3.87
CA PHE A 41 7.42 2.88 4.01
C PHE A 41 8.45 3.56 4.91
N ASN A 42 9.36 2.79 5.53
CA ASN A 42 10.37 3.26 6.49
C ASN A 42 9.79 4.10 7.66
N VAL A 43 8.51 3.92 7.95
CA VAL A 43 7.77 4.63 8.99
C VAL A 43 6.98 3.62 9.78
N ASP A 44 7.18 3.60 11.10
CA ASP A 44 6.38 2.75 11.98
C ASP A 44 4.92 3.20 11.98
N VAL A 45 4.07 2.41 11.32
CA VAL A 45 2.65 2.73 11.09
C VAL A 45 1.88 2.91 12.39
N LYS A 46 2.21 2.13 13.43
CA LYS A 46 1.53 2.19 14.73
C LYS A 46 1.88 3.46 15.51
N ARG A 47 3.04 4.05 15.24
CA ARG A 47 3.50 5.29 15.89
C ARG A 47 3.15 6.54 15.08
N ASN A 48 2.77 6.39 13.81
CA ASN A 48 2.62 7.49 12.87
C ASN A 48 1.29 7.43 12.09
N GLU A 49 0.22 6.91 12.70
CA GLU A 49 -1.10 6.74 12.06
C GLU A 49 -1.58 8.00 11.31
N LYS A 50 -1.32 9.19 11.87
CA LYS A 50 -1.65 10.48 11.25
C LYS A 50 -1.03 10.70 9.87
N SER A 51 0.17 10.18 9.63
CA SER A 51 0.85 10.30 8.33
C SER A 51 0.12 9.55 7.22
N PHE A 52 -0.66 8.54 7.58
CA PHE A 52 -1.42 7.73 6.62
C PHE A 52 -2.82 8.29 6.34
N GLY A 53 -3.25 9.30 7.11
CA GLY A 53 -4.42 10.11 6.77
C GLY A 53 -4.29 10.80 5.41
N PHE A 54 -3.06 11.12 4.98
CA PHE A 54 -2.78 11.62 3.62
C PHE A 54 -3.19 10.59 2.55
N VAL A 55 -2.79 9.33 2.73
CA VAL A 55 -3.05 8.24 1.79
C VAL A 55 -4.55 8.01 1.60
N LYS A 56 -5.30 8.00 2.72
CA LYS A 56 -6.77 7.90 2.66
C LYS A 56 -7.42 9.13 2.02
N LYS A 57 -6.94 10.34 2.33
CA LYS A 57 -7.56 11.58 1.85
C LYS A 57 -7.37 11.80 0.35
N HIS A 58 -6.18 11.53 -0.18
CA HIS A 58 -5.82 11.85 -1.57
C HIS A 58 -6.07 10.67 -2.53
N PHE A 59 -5.86 9.43 -2.07
CA PHE A 59 -5.95 8.26 -2.95
C PHE A 59 -7.15 7.34 -2.65
N ASP A 60 -7.92 7.64 -1.60
CA ASP A 60 -9.01 6.80 -1.07
C ASP A 60 -8.58 5.37 -0.70
N LEU A 61 -7.29 5.17 -0.42
CA LEU A 61 -6.76 3.88 -0.01
C LEU A 61 -6.93 3.69 1.51
N ASN A 62 -7.49 2.55 1.91
CA ASN A 62 -7.62 2.12 3.29
C ASN A 62 -6.39 1.30 3.69
N MET A 63 -5.88 1.51 4.91
CA MET A 63 -4.82 0.66 5.43
C MET A 63 -5.37 -0.74 5.71
N VAL A 64 -4.65 -1.78 5.27
CA VAL A 64 -4.90 -3.17 5.65
C VAL A 64 -4.16 -3.42 6.98
N PRO A 65 -4.86 -3.80 8.06
CA PRO A 65 -4.21 -4.05 9.34
C PRO A 65 -3.21 -5.20 9.27
N ALA A 66 -2.01 -4.99 9.83
CA ALA A 66 -1.04 -6.05 10.08
C ALA A 66 -1.13 -6.53 11.53
N ASN A 67 -1.23 -7.84 11.74
CA ASN A 67 -1.29 -8.48 13.06
C ASN A 67 0.12 -8.73 13.66
N TYR A 68 1.18 -8.78 12.84
CA TYR A 68 2.57 -8.95 13.29
C TYR A 68 3.48 -7.80 12.83
N PRO A 69 4.56 -7.48 13.59
CA PRO A 69 5.55 -6.49 13.18
C PRO A 69 6.32 -6.97 11.94
N SER A 70 6.68 -6.03 11.06
CA SER A 70 7.41 -6.33 9.84
C SER A 70 8.93 -6.42 10.04
N THR A 71 9.43 -6.16 11.24
CA THR A 71 10.86 -6.32 11.57
C THR A 71 11.07 -7.19 12.81
N LEU A 72 12.29 -7.72 12.98
CA LEU A 72 12.67 -8.44 14.20
C LEU A 72 12.71 -7.53 15.45
N GLU A 73 12.91 -6.23 15.27
CA GLU A 73 12.86 -5.21 16.33
C GLU A 73 11.44 -4.74 16.67
N ASN A 74 10.41 -5.46 16.22
CA ASN A 74 9.00 -5.20 16.49
C ASN A 74 8.47 -3.86 15.93
N SER A 75 9.07 -3.34 14.86
CA SER A 75 8.53 -2.19 14.11
C SER A 75 7.62 -2.63 12.96
N TYR A 76 6.75 -1.72 12.53
CA TYR A 76 5.76 -1.92 11.45
C TYR A 76 6.07 -0.95 10.31
N ILE A 77 7.17 -1.18 9.60
CA ILE A 77 7.62 -0.29 8.52
C ILE A 77 7.08 -0.69 7.16
N ASP A 78 6.75 -1.97 6.99
CA ASP A 78 6.03 -2.47 5.84
C ASP A 78 4.52 -2.30 6.08
N SER A 79 3.82 -1.81 5.09
CA SER A 79 2.38 -1.55 5.18
C SER A 79 1.70 -1.85 3.86
N THR A 80 0.38 -2.08 3.92
CA THR A 80 -0.44 -2.30 2.75
C THR A 80 -1.64 -1.38 2.79
N PHE A 81 -1.96 -0.76 1.67
CA PHE A 81 -3.11 0.11 1.48
C PHE A 81 -3.91 -0.38 0.27
N THR A 82 -5.24 -0.38 0.38
CA THR A 82 -6.11 -0.89 -0.67
C THR A 82 -7.33 -0.02 -0.92
N ARG A 83 -7.81 -0.03 -2.17
CA ARG A 83 -9.12 0.49 -2.58
C ARG A 83 -9.85 -0.60 -3.35
N ASN A 84 -11.15 -0.77 -3.07
CA ASN A 84 -12.06 -1.77 -3.65
C ASN A 84 -11.56 -3.22 -3.63
N ILE A 85 -10.68 -3.53 -2.70
CA ILE A 85 -10.22 -4.90 -2.48
C ILE A 85 -9.91 -5.09 -1.00
N SER A 86 -10.31 -6.25 -0.50
CA SER A 86 -10.12 -6.66 0.88
C SER A 86 -9.25 -7.92 0.87
N PRO A 87 -7.92 -7.78 0.79
CA PRO A 87 -7.03 -8.92 0.89
C PRO A 87 -7.11 -9.53 2.29
N GLU A 88 -6.87 -10.83 2.36
CA GLU A 88 -6.70 -11.54 3.60
C GLU A 88 -5.23 -11.65 3.95
N LEU A 89 -4.88 -11.24 5.16
CA LEU A 89 -3.52 -11.40 5.69
C LEU A 89 -3.31 -12.86 6.12
N LEU A 90 -2.30 -13.51 5.56
CA LEU A 90 -1.87 -14.84 5.94
C LEU A 90 -0.69 -14.77 6.91
N ASP A 91 -0.71 -15.64 7.91
CA ASP A 91 0.42 -15.83 8.81
C ASP A 91 1.57 -16.52 8.03
N TYR A 92 2.64 -15.77 7.78
CA TYR A 92 3.80 -16.23 7.04
C TYR A 92 5.09 -15.90 7.79
N ILE A 93 5.97 -16.89 7.91
CA ILE A 93 7.29 -16.74 8.53
C ILE A 93 8.34 -17.22 7.53
N HIS A 94 9.39 -16.44 7.36
CA HIS A 94 10.54 -16.80 6.54
C HIS A 94 11.84 -16.76 7.34
N TYR A 95 12.91 -17.33 6.79
CA TYR A 95 14.25 -17.33 7.40
C TYR A 95 15.30 -16.52 6.63
N PHE A 96 14.97 -16.01 5.44
CA PHE A 96 15.96 -15.48 4.49
C PHE A 96 16.08 -13.95 4.49
N SER A 97 15.31 -13.23 5.30
CA SER A 97 15.43 -11.78 5.42
C SER A 97 15.21 -11.30 6.86
N TYR A 98 15.66 -10.09 7.14
CA TYR A 98 15.45 -9.40 8.41
C TYR A 98 14.02 -8.84 8.54
N LEU A 99 13.40 -8.47 7.41
CA LEU A 99 12.01 -8.00 7.35
C LEU A 99 11.07 -9.19 7.22
N ARG A 100 9.99 -9.25 8.00
CA ARG A 100 8.94 -10.26 7.87
C ARG A 100 8.05 -9.90 6.68
N PRO A 101 7.95 -10.75 5.63
CA PRO A 101 7.14 -10.43 4.47
C PRO A 101 5.66 -10.43 4.86
N ILE A 102 4.94 -9.47 4.30
CA ILE A 102 3.49 -9.41 4.42
C ILE A 102 2.89 -10.23 3.27
N LEU A 103 2.23 -11.33 3.61
CA LEU A 103 1.58 -12.20 2.62
C LEU A 103 0.07 -11.93 2.60
N HIS A 104 -0.40 -11.36 1.49
CA HIS A 104 -1.83 -11.15 1.24
C HIS A 104 -2.38 -12.18 0.26
N ARG A 105 -3.50 -12.81 0.61
CA ARG A 105 -4.34 -13.56 -0.32
C ARG A 105 -5.39 -12.64 -0.90
N ILE A 106 -5.42 -12.54 -2.22
CA ILE A 106 -6.42 -11.78 -2.96
C ILE A 106 -7.34 -12.78 -3.68
N VAL A 107 -8.64 -12.62 -3.48
CA VAL A 107 -9.65 -13.41 -4.20
C VAL A 107 -10.33 -12.49 -5.21
N THR A 108 -10.15 -12.78 -6.50
CA THR A 108 -10.88 -12.12 -7.59
C THR A 108 -11.87 -13.11 -8.17
N TYR A 109 -13.16 -12.80 -8.11
CA TYR A 109 -14.15 -13.53 -8.91
C TYR A 109 -14.02 -13.08 -10.38
N PRO A 110 -14.31 -13.94 -11.37
CA PRO A 110 -14.59 -13.43 -12.70
C PRO A 110 -15.75 -12.43 -12.62
N LEU A 111 -15.58 -11.27 -13.26
CA LEU A 111 -16.51 -10.14 -13.18
C LEU A 111 -17.91 -10.49 -13.71
N THR A 112 -18.07 -11.60 -14.45
CA THR A 112 -19.32 -12.36 -14.57
C THR A 112 -19.04 -13.80 -15.03
N ILE A 113 -19.97 -14.74 -14.80
CA ILE A 113 -19.97 -16.07 -15.44
C ILE A 113 -19.89 -15.96 -16.97
N GLU A 114 -20.43 -14.87 -17.54
CA GLU A 114 -20.38 -14.62 -18.99
C GLU A 114 -18.96 -14.37 -19.49
N GLU A 115 -18.16 -13.53 -18.83
CA GLU A 115 -16.76 -13.29 -19.23
C GLU A 115 -15.88 -14.54 -19.17
N PHE A 116 -16.15 -15.42 -18.20
CA PHE A 116 -15.43 -16.70 -18.09
C PHE A 116 -15.76 -17.61 -19.28
N LYS A 117 -17.03 -17.69 -19.68
CA LYS A 117 -17.47 -18.46 -20.87
C LYS A 117 -16.92 -17.89 -22.18
N THR A 118 -16.84 -16.57 -22.32
CA THR A 118 -16.30 -15.93 -23.53
C THR A 118 -14.81 -16.22 -23.73
N LYS A 119 -14.04 -16.38 -22.64
CA LYS A 119 -12.61 -16.75 -22.68
C LYS A 119 -12.36 -18.22 -22.99
N GLU A 120 -13.23 -19.15 -22.56
CA GLU A 120 -13.11 -20.56 -22.94
C GLU A 120 -13.47 -20.82 -24.41
N LEU A 121 -14.36 -20.02 -25.00
CA LEU A 121 -14.83 -20.19 -26.38
C LEU A 121 -13.87 -19.58 -27.44
N THR A 122 -12.76 -18.97 -27.03
CA THR A 122 -11.79 -18.30 -27.92
C THR A 122 -10.40 -18.96 -27.93
N LEU A 123 -10.24 -20.10 -27.25
CA LEU A 123 -9.06 -20.99 -27.29
C LEU A 123 -9.39 -22.28 -28.05
#